data_AF-A0A9D7UCW8-F1
#
_entry.id   AF-A0A9D7UCW8-F1
#
_cell.length_a   1.000
_cell.length_b   1.000
_cell.length_c   1.000
_cell.angle_alpha   90.00
_cell.angle_beta   90.00
_cell.angle_gamma   90.00
#
_symmetry.space_group_name_H-M   'P 1'
#
loop_
_entity.id
_entity.type
_entity.pdbx_description
1 polymer ?
#
loop_
_entity_poly.entity_id
_entity_poly.type
_entity_poly.pdbx_seq_one_letter_code
_entity_poly.pdbx_strand_id
1 'polypeptide(L)'
;MANGGFDCVVGNPPYFNVQTLGAKSEVVKEIQEKYPHIWQDKSDILFYFIAKAIEITKSKVGFIISNAFLHSAKAVKLRNYILENAPISKIVNFEKYMVFEDASITSTIIEFDKNKNDSECLAYNFKEKNYDVDEINHIISDTKNYFEV
;
A
#
# COMPACT_ATOMS: atom_id res chain seq x y z
N MET A 1 -27.84 12.00 8.06
CA MET A 1 -27.00 10.98 8.73
C MET A 1 -25.57 11.44 8.59
N ALA A 2 -24.79 11.48 9.68
CA ALA A 2 -23.37 11.82 9.57
C ALA A 2 -22.70 10.74 8.71
N ASN A 3 -22.03 11.12 7.62
CA ASN A 3 -21.24 10.20 6.82
C ASN A 3 -20.21 9.55 7.76
N GLY A 4 -20.34 8.24 8.00
CA GLY A 4 -19.41 7.48 8.85
C GLY A 4 -18.01 7.41 8.23
N GLY A 5 -17.14 6.58 8.82
CA GLY A 5 -15.75 6.38 8.38
C GLY A 5 -14.72 6.76 9.44
N PHE A 6 -13.45 6.64 9.07
CA PHE A 6 -12.31 6.85 9.96
C PHE A 6 -11.51 8.08 9.54
N ASP A 7 -10.96 8.82 10.50
CA ASP A 7 -10.13 9.99 10.18
C ASP A 7 -8.85 9.55 9.45
N CYS A 8 -8.24 8.46 9.91
CA CYS A 8 -7.16 7.75 9.24
C CYS A 8 -7.37 6.23 9.34
N VAL A 9 -6.80 5.48 8.40
CA VAL A 9 -6.73 4.01 8.44
C VAL A 9 -5.26 3.60 8.49
N VAL A 10 -4.88 2.74 9.43
CA VAL A 10 -3.51 2.21 9.54
C VAL A 10 -3.51 0.71 9.69
N GLY A 11 -2.48 0.02 9.19
CA GLY A 11 -2.40 -1.42 9.35
C GLY A 11 -1.31 -2.13 8.55
N ASN A 12 -1.25 -3.44 8.76
CA ASN A 12 -0.47 -4.37 7.98
C ASN A 12 -1.44 -5.38 7.33
N PRO A 13 -2.02 -5.06 6.15
CA PRO A 13 -3.02 -5.92 5.51
C PRO A 13 -2.42 -7.28 5.10
N PRO A 14 -3.25 -8.32 4.89
CA PRO A 14 -2.77 -9.61 4.43
C PRO A 14 -2.28 -9.56 2.98
N TYR A 15 -1.30 -10.41 2.64
CA TYR A 15 -0.80 -10.56 1.26
C TYR A 15 -0.95 -12.01 0.80
N PHE A 16 -1.84 -12.24 -0.17
CA PHE A 16 -1.96 -13.53 -0.83
C PHE A 16 -2.73 -13.38 -2.13
N ASN A 17 -2.46 -14.27 -3.08
CA ASN A 17 -3.21 -14.32 -4.33
C ASN A 17 -4.64 -14.77 -4.05
N VAL A 18 -5.64 -13.98 -4.49
CA VAL A 18 -7.07 -14.28 -4.26
C VAL A 18 -7.49 -15.66 -4.79
N GLN A 19 -6.78 -16.23 -5.76
CA GLN A 19 -7.04 -17.58 -6.27
C GLN A 19 -6.84 -18.68 -5.21
N THR A 20 -6.07 -18.42 -4.15
CA THR A 20 -5.92 -19.35 -3.02
C THR A 20 -7.23 -19.58 -2.26
N LEU A 21 -8.19 -18.67 -2.37
CA LEU A 21 -9.57 -18.84 -1.86
C LEU A 21 -10.41 -19.79 -2.75
N GLY A 22 -9.86 -20.26 -3.87
CA GLY A 22 -10.55 -21.02 -4.91
C GLY A 22 -11.09 -20.08 -5.99
N ALA A 23 -10.60 -20.24 -7.23
CA ALA A 23 -10.92 -19.35 -8.35
C ALA A 23 -12.42 -19.26 -8.72
N LYS A 24 -13.24 -20.22 -8.27
CA LYS A 24 -14.70 -20.23 -8.45
C LYS A 24 -15.47 -20.05 -7.14
N SER A 25 -14.77 -19.68 -6.06
CA SER A 25 -15.42 -19.40 -4.78
C SER A 25 -16.33 -18.18 -4.89
N GLU A 26 -17.36 -18.15 -4.05
CA GLU A 26 -18.29 -17.02 -4.01
C GLU A 26 -17.59 -15.73 -3.59
N VAL A 27 -16.63 -15.82 -2.65
CA VAL A 27 -15.82 -14.68 -2.20
C VAL A 27 -15.07 -14.02 -3.35
N VAL A 28 -14.48 -14.80 -4.25
CA VAL A 28 -13.78 -14.25 -5.43
C VAL A 28 -14.75 -13.50 -6.35
N LYS A 29 -15.96 -14.04 -6.56
CA LYS A 29 -16.99 -13.36 -7.37
C LYS A 29 -17.44 -12.05 -6.71
N GLU A 30 -17.70 -12.06 -5.40
CA GLU A 30 -18.09 -10.86 -4.66
C GLU A 30 -17.02 -9.77 -4.75
N ILE A 31 -15.74 -10.13 -4.61
CA ILE A 31 -14.63 -9.18 -4.77
C ILE A 31 -14.61 -8.61 -6.20
N GLN A 32 -14.79 -9.46 -7.22
CA GLN A 32 -14.83 -9.04 -8.61
C GLN A 32 -16.00 -8.08 -8.90
N GLU A 33 -17.19 -8.38 -8.39
CA GLU A 33 -18.39 -7.57 -8.56
C GLU A 33 -18.30 -6.24 -7.82
N LYS A 34 -17.67 -6.23 -6.64
CA LYS A 34 -17.52 -5.02 -5.81
C LYS A 34 -16.40 -4.11 -6.29
N TYR A 35 -15.32 -4.66 -6.84
CA TYR A 35 -14.13 -3.94 -7.25
C TYR A 35 -13.75 -4.13 -8.73
N PRO A 36 -14.68 -3.99 -9.68
CA PRO A 36 -14.42 -4.32 -11.09
C PRO A 36 -13.35 -3.41 -11.73
N HIS A 37 -13.23 -2.17 -11.24
CA HIS A 37 -12.30 -1.16 -11.73
C HIS A 37 -10.83 -1.49 -11.43
N ILE A 38 -10.54 -2.15 -10.30
CA ILE A 38 -9.20 -2.63 -9.96
C ILE A 38 -9.01 -4.14 -10.13
N TRP A 39 -10.08 -4.88 -10.45
CA TRP A 39 -10.02 -6.33 -10.59
C TRP A 39 -9.07 -6.76 -11.72
N GLN A 40 -8.25 -7.77 -11.42
CA GLN A 40 -7.40 -8.46 -12.39
C GLN A 40 -7.29 -9.94 -12.00
N ASP A 41 -7.20 -10.83 -12.98
CA ASP A 41 -6.94 -12.24 -12.68
C ASP A 41 -5.61 -12.40 -11.92
N LYS A 42 -5.58 -13.29 -10.93
CA LYS A 42 -4.41 -13.53 -10.05
C LYS A 42 -3.96 -12.28 -9.28
N SER A 43 -4.88 -11.36 -8.98
CA SER A 43 -4.63 -10.20 -8.12
C SER A 43 -4.27 -10.63 -6.69
N ASP A 44 -3.65 -9.70 -5.96
CA ASP A 44 -3.38 -9.87 -4.54
C ASP A 44 -4.58 -9.35 -3.73
N ILE A 45 -4.95 -10.02 -2.65
CA ILE A 45 -6.01 -9.57 -1.73
C ILE A 45 -5.72 -8.16 -1.19
N LEU A 46 -4.42 -7.82 -1.05
CA LEU A 46 -3.93 -6.51 -0.65
C LEU A 46 -4.60 -5.37 -1.44
N PHE A 47 -4.88 -5.57 -2.73
CA PHE A 47 -5.41 -4.53 -3.60
C PHE A 47 -6.79 -4.05 -3.12
N TYR A 48 -7.61 -4.99 -2.66
CA TYR A 48 -8.96 -4.71 -2.19
C TYR A 48 -8.97 -4.14 -0.78
N PHE A 49 -7.98 -4.49 0.05
CA PHE A 49 -7.75 -3.82 1.33
C PHE A 49 -7.37 -2.35 1.15
N ILE A 50 -6.48 -2.04 0.20
CA ILE A 50 -6.12 -0.64 -0.12
C ILE A 50 -7.33 0.13 -0.62
N ALA A 51 -8.07 -0.40 -1.60
CA ALA A 51 -9.27 0.26 -2.09
C ALA A 51 -10.31 0.48 -0.98
N LYS A 52 -10.55 -0.53 -0.14
CA LYS A 52 -11.48 -0.39 0.97
C LYS A 52 -11.03 0.67 1.98
N ALA A 53 -9.74 0.74 2.30
CA ALA A 53 -9.21 1.75 3.20
C ALA A 53 -9.39 3.17 2.64
N ILE A 54 -9.17 3.37 1.33
CA ILE A 54 -9.39 4.64 0.64
C ILE A 54 -10.88 5.05 0.65
N GLU A 55 -11.79 4.09 0.47
CA GLU A 55 -13.24 4.35 0.56
C GLU A 55 -13.66 4.89 1.94
N ILE A 56 -13.16 4.26 3.01
CA ILE A 56 -13.64 4.51 4.39
C ILE A 56 -12.86 5.59 5.14
N THR A 57 -11.68 5.99 4.64
CA THR A 57 -10.91 7.08 5.23
C THR A 57 -11.48 8.45 4.83
N LYS A 58 -11.36 9.41 5.74
CA LYS A 58 -11.63 10.83 5.49
C LYS A 58 -10.37 11.59 5.07
N SER A 59 -9.19 11.06 5.38
CA SER A 59 -7.93 11.77 5.14
C SER A 59 -6.83 10.82 4.66
N LYS A 60 -6.19 10.09 5.58
CA LYS A 60 -4.98 9.31 5.25
C LYS A 60 -5.16 7.81 5.42
N VAL A 61 -4.36 7.05 4.69
CA VAL A 61 -4.18 5.61 4.87
C VAL A 61 -2.69 5.33 4.96
N GLY A 62 -2.24 4.66 6.03
CA GLY A 62 -0.84 4.28 6.23
C GLY A 62 -0.69 2.78 6.36
N PHE A 63 0.02 2.13 5.43
CA PHE A 63 0.20 0.68 5.47
C PHE A 63 1.66 0.25 5.39
N ILE A 64 1.95 -0.89 6.04
CA ILE A 64 3.11 -1.72 5.72
C ILE A 64 2.63 -2.76 4.71
N ILE A 65 3.22 -2.77 3.51
CA ILE A 65 2.85 -3.67 2.40
C ILE A 65 4.09 -4.25 1.72
N SER A 66 3.95 -5.33 0.96
CA SER A 66 5.06 -5.80 0.10
C SER A 66 5.49 -4.73 -0.90
N ASN A 67 6.80 -4.54 -1.08
CA ASN A 67 7.32 -3.58 -2.05
C ASN A 67 7.01 -3.96 -3.52
N ALA A 68 6.54 -5.19 -3.77
CA ALA A 68 6.04 -5.64 -5.07
C ALA A 68 4.94 -4.73 -5.63
N PHE A 69 4.19 -4.05 -4.75
CA PHE A 69 3.23 -3.02 -5.11
C PHE A 69 3.82 -1.95 -6.06
N LEU A 70 5.09 -1.56 -5.86
CA LEU A 70 5.73 -0.47 -6.59
C LEU A 70 6.00 -0.82 -8.07
N HIS A 71 6.28 -2.10 -8.37
CA HIS A 71 6.77 -2.51 -9.69
C HIS A 71 5.94 -3.61 -10.38
N SER A 72 5.06 -4.31 -9.66
CA SER A 72 4.27 -5.39 -10.23
C SER A 72 3.31 -4.89 -11.31
N ALA A 73 3.30 -5.59 -12.45
CA ALA A 73 2.35 -5.35 -13.54
C ALA A 73 0.89 -5.63 -13.12
N LYS A 74 0.68 -6.46 -12.09
CA LYS A 74 -0.66 -6.76 -11.55
C LYS A 74 -1.27 -5.58 -10.78
N ALA A 75 -0.42 -4.68 -10.27
CA ALA A 75 -0.87 -3.55 -9.48
C ALA A 75 -1.16 -2.29 -10.33
N VAL A 76 -1.06 -2.37 -11.67
CA VAL A 76 -1.26 -1.20 -12.55
C VAL A 76 -2.64 -0.56 -12.36
N LYS A 77 -3.73 -1.35 -12.40
CA LYS A 77 -5.09 -0.82 -12.22
C LYS A 77 -5.27 -0.18 -10.85
N LEU A 78 -4.72 -0.81 -9.81
CA LEU A 78 -4.75 -0.27 -8.46
C LEU A 78 -3.97 1.04 -8.34
N ARG A 79 -2.77 1.13 -8.91
CA ARG A 79 -1.97 2.37 -8.89
C ARG A 79 -2.69 3.52 -9.59
N ASN A 80 -3.36 3.25 -10.72
CA ASN A 80 -4.18 4.27 -11.39
C ASN A 80 -5.35 4.73 -10.50
N TYR A 81 -6.06 3.79 -9.87
CA TYR A 81 -7.11 4.12 -8.90
C TYR A 81 -6.59 4.98 -7.73
N ILE A 82 -5.40 4.66 -7.20
CA ILE A 82 -4.77 5.42 -6.12
C ILE A 82 -4.44 6.85 -6.57
N LEU A 83 -3.85 7.04 -7.75
CA LEU A 83 -3.52 8.36 -8.30
C LEU A 83 -4.76 9.26 -8.47
N GLU A 84 -5.93 8.67 -8.73
CA GLU A 84 -7.18 9.42 -8.91
C GLU A 84 -7.93 9.70 -7.60
N ASN A 85 -7.76 8.86 -6.56
CA ASN A 85 -8.63 8.88 -5.38
C ASN A 85 -7.92 9.19 -4.06
N ALA A 86 -6.64 8.85 -3.94
CA ALA A 86 -5.82 9.15 -2.77
C ALA A 86 -4.33 9.03 -3.14
N PRO A 87 -3.75 10.04 -3.83
CA PRO A 87 -2.35 10.01 -4.26
C PRO A 87 -1.39 9.67 -3.13
N ILE A 88 -0.27 9.03 -3.50
CA ILE A 88 0.75 8.65 -2.53
C ILE A 88 1.43 9.92 -2.02
N SER A 89 1.47 10.11 -0.71
CA SER A 89 2.12 11.25 -0.07
C SER A 89 3.52 10.90 0.46
N LYS A 90 3.73 9.64 0.86
CA LYS A 90 5.01 9.18 1.41
C LYS A 90 5.27 7.70 1.10
N ILE A 91 6.51 7.37 0.75
CA ILE A 91 7.01 6.00 0.57
C ILE A 91 8.32 5.84 1.34
N VAL A 92 8.41 4.77 2.13
CA VAL A 92 9.68 4.27 2.68
C VAL A 92 9.87 2.83 2.20
N ASN A 93 10.75 2.66 1.21
CA ASN A 93 10.99 1.36 0.59
C ASN A 93 12.19 0.67 1.24
N PHE A 94 11.98 -0.55 1.76
CA PHE A 94 13.04 -1.38 2.34
C PHE A 94 13.57 -2.35 1.29
N GLU A 95 14.18 -1.83 0.21
CA GLU A 95 14.51 -2.59 -1.01
C GLU A 95 15.28 -3.89 -0.73
N LYS A 96 16.29 -3.83 0.14
CA LYS A 96 17.09 -5.01 0.53
C LYS A 96 17.00 -5.36 2.03
N TYR A 97 16.47 -4.46 2.86
CA TYR A 97 16.35 -4.67 4.30
C TYR A 97 15.12 -5.53 4.62
N MET A 98 15.32 -6.61 5.39
CA MET A 98 14.26 -7.53 5.78
C MET A 98 13.64 -7.08 7.11
N VAL A 99 12.52 -6.36 7.03
CA VAL A 99 11.81 -5.85 8.22
C VAL A 99 11.26 -6.98 9.09
N PHE A 100 10.81 -8.07 8.47
CA PHE A 100 10.23 -9.22 9.17
C PHE A 100 11.14 -10.44 8.98
N GLU A 101 11.57 -11.05 10.09
CA GLU A 101 12.52 -12.18 10.09
C GLU A 101 11.97 -13.41 9.34
N ASP A 102 10.68 -13.69 9.49
CA ASP A 102 10.02 -14.87 8.89
C ASP A 102 9.52 -14.64 7.46
N ALA A 103 9.57 -13.40 6.96
CA ALA A 103 9.10 -13.09 5.61
C ALA A 103 10.19 -13.30 4.57
N SER A 104 9.83 -13.80 3.39
CA SER A 104 10.75 -13.94 2.25
C SER A 104 10.71 -12.76 1.28
N ILE A 105 9.91 -11.73 1.61
CA ILE A 105 9.66 -10.57 0.77
C ILE A 105 10.01 -9.28 1.51
N THR A 106 10.47 -8.29 0.76
CA THR A 106 10.72 -6.96 1.32
C THR A 106 9.45 -6.12 1.39
N SER A 107 9.45 -5.17 2.32
CA SER A 107 8.30 -4.35 2.67
C SER A 107 8.51 -2.89 2.28
N THR A 108 7.41 -2.14 2.22
CA THR A 108 7.40 -0.69 2.10
C THR A 108 6.40 -0.14 3.13
N ILE A 109 6.70 1.01 3.72
CA ILE A 109 5.68 1.82 4.39
C ILE A 109 5.15 2.81 3.36
N ILE A 110 3.84 2.87 3.19
CA ILE A 110 3.19 3.76 2.23
C ILE A 110 2.09 4.56 2.89
N GLU A 111 2.02 5.85 2.56
CA GLU A 111 0.96 6.75 2.97
C GLU A 111 0.19 7.26 1.74
N PHE A 112 -1.12 7.04 1.73
CA PHE A 112 -2.05 7.61 0.76
C PHE A 112 -2.78 8.80 1.39
N ASP A 113 -3.00 9.87 0.62
CA ASP A 113 -3.69 11.07 1.09
C ASP A 113 -4.86 11.41 0.16
N LYS A 114 -6.08 11.28 0.68
CA LYS A 114 -7.34 11.53 -0.04
C LYS A 114 -7.57 13.01 -0.35
N ASN A 115 -6.91 13.91 0.38
CA ASN A 115 -7.07 15.35 0.23
C ASN A 115 -5.98 15.96 -0.67
N LYS A 116 -5.04 15.15 -1.15
CA LYS A 116 -3.99 15.58 -2.06
C LYS A 116 -4.49 15.64 -3.51
N ASN A 117 -4.11 16.71 -4.21
CA ASN A 117 -4.57 17.01 -5.58
C ASN A 117 -3.44 16.96 -6.63
N ASP A 118 -2.25 16.55 -6.23
CA ASP A 118 -1.06 16.44 -7.07
C ASP A 118 -0.44 15.03 -6.91
N SER A 119 0.58 14.72 -7.71
CA SER A 119 1.24 13.41 -7.71
C SER A 119 2.61 13.40 -7.02
N GLU A 120 3.04 14.51 -6.41
CA GLU A 120 4.35 14.62 -5.76
C GLU A 120 4.40 13.75 -4.50
N CYS A 121 5.43 12.93 -4.37
CA CYS A 121 5.57 12.02 -3.24
C CYS A 121 6.93 12.19 -2.56
N LEU A 122 6.95 12.19 -1.23
CA LEU A 122 8.19 12.04 -0.47
C LEU A 122 8.62 10.58 -0.46
N ALA A 123 9.82 10.27 -0.95
CA ALA A 123 10.35 8.92 -1.01
C ALA A 123 11.68 8.79 -0.26
N TYR A 124 11.85 7.67 0.44
CA TYR A 124 13.15 7.21 0.93
C TYR A 124 13.34 5.75 0.56
N ASN A 125 14.57 5.36 0.20
CA ASN A 125 14.88 4.00 -0.21
C ASN A 125 16.09 3.45 0.56
N PHE A 126 15.84 2.46 1.42
CA PHE A 126 16.87 1.69 2.11
C PHE A 126 17.44 0.63 1.16
N LYS A 127 18.60 0.95 0.58
CA LYS A 127 19.24 0.14 -0.48
C LYS A 127 20.12 -0.98 0.03
N GLU A 128 20.47 -0.98 1.31
CA GLU A 128 21.34 -1.99 1.92
C GLU A 128 20.58 -2.94 2.85
N LYS A 129 21.27 -3.98 3.31
CA LYS A 129 20.69 -5.01 4.20
C LYS A 129 20.93 -4.74 5.68
N ASN A 130 21.98 -3.98 5.99
CA ASN A 130 22.51 -3.86 7.33
C ASN A 130 22.26 -2.42 7.81
N TYR A 131 21.09 -2.22 8.42
CA TYR A 131 20.74 -0.99 9.11
C TYR A 131 20.41 -1.33 10.56
N ASP A 132 20.81 -0.45 11.48
CA ASP A 132 20.31 -0.51 12.85
C ASP A 132 18.88 0.08 12.90
N VAL A 133 18.04 -0.41 13.82
CA VAL A 133 16.70 0.12 14.04
C VAL A 133 16.75 1.59 14.45
N ASP A 134 17.73 2.01 15.24
CA ASP A 134 17.91 3.41 15.64
C ASP A 134 18.28 4.29 14.44
N GLU A 135 19.11 3.77 13.54
CA GLU A 135 19.45 4.43 12.28
C GLU A 135 18.21 4.60 11.40
N ILE A 136 17.42 3.53 11.21
CA ILE A 136 16.16 3.58 10.46
C ILE A 136 15.22 4.63 11.07
N ASN A 137 15.01 4.58 12.39
CA ASN A 137 14.12 5.50 13.10
C ASN A 137 14.57 6.95 12.94
N HIS A 138 15.87 7.22 13.06
CA HIS A 138 16.42 8.55 12.85
C HIS A 138 16.13 9.04 11.43
N ILE A 139 16.41 8.21 10.41
CA ILE A 139 16.20 8.54 9.00
C ILE A 139 14.72 8.84 8.70
N ILE A 140 13.80 7.96 9.10
CA ILE A 140 12.38 8.10 8.74
C ILE A 140 11.65 9.21 9.52
N SER A 141 12.24 9.68 10.62
CA SER A 141 11.68 10.75 11.47
C SER A 141 11.93 12.16 10.93
N ASP A 142 12.96 12.36 10.09
CA ASP A 142 13.26 13.65 9.48
C ASP A 142 12.89 13.64 7.99
N THR A 143 11.89 14.45 7.64
CA THR A 143 11.40 14.60 6.27
C THR A 143 12.48 15.16 5.33
N LYS A 144 13.53 15.81 5.82
CA LYS A 144 14.65 16.30 5.01
C LYS A 144 15.47 15.19 4.36
N ASN A 145 15.36 13.96 4.87
CA ASN A 145 16.05 12.81 4.29
C ASN A 145 15.37 12.29 3.01
N TYR A 146 14.12 12.68 2.78
CA TYR A 146 13.31 12.23 1.66
C TYR A 146 13.61 13.06 0.42
N PHE A 147 13.50 12.43 -0.74
CA PHE A 147 13.48 13.13 -2.02
C PHE A 147 12.06 13.18 -2.57
N GLU A 148 11.75 14.22 -3.33
CA GLU A 148 10.48 14.37 -4.04
C GLU A 148 10.53 13.58 -5.35
N VAL A 149 9.41 12.91 -5.67
CA VAL A 149 9.19 12.11 -6.89
C VAL A 149 7.90 12.55 -7.55
#